data_AF-A0A3D8RM17-F1
#
_entry.id   AF-A0A3D8RM17-F1
#
_cell.length_a   1.000
_cell.length_b   1.000
_cell.length_c   1.000
_cell.angle_alpha   90.00
_cell.angle_beta   90.00
_cell.angle_gamma   90.00
#
_symmetry.space_group_name_H-M   'P 1'
#
loop_
_entity.id
_entity.type
_entity.pdbx_description
1 polymer ?
#
loop_
_entity_poly.entity_id
_entity_poly.type
_entity_poly.pdbx_seq_one_letter_code
_entity_poly.pdbx_strand_id
1 'polypeptide(L)'
;MTAPKRQIQLNFFDTTCAGNNTMLGSWRDPKDAARNNKDRMEYYMWLAKIAEKGKISSIFFADVYAGHEVYGGTMEAQYTGGSQVGALDPVVMIGSMAAVTDSVSFVVTGSSTYIKPYMLARTWSSLDHITNGRVAWNIVTSYSNSSARAMGLDSIAPHDERYKIAEEYMEVVYRLWNYCWEDGAQIFDANKGPFGTAYDFSKIHKLQFEGKYHKLAGIHQTHPSPQRIPMLFQAGASKAGIQFAGKHAEGLFCVGATIERTKDYIRQVREVAVANGRSPDAVKFFLGITPIIGRTMEEANEKFEAMRKNLHVIGGLARFGGFTGVDLSSFPLDEPFEFKGDLTDVGIHSAIETLKANPDLDKFGKELPWTPRKIGEVMAVGSFNPIPVGTPEMVADVFQKWFEEAGVDGFNVSYVTNPQSYTDLVELLVPELQRRGIYWDDYAVPGGTMRENFYAKPGQCHLPDDHPSTQFRWNAPTSKTVEDPLEGFRWNSPKVAEPAPADPSDPLSGYRWKSPVPLPLSKTVEDPLKGFRWNSPKVEKPAPADPSDPLSGYRWKSLVSVKV
;
A
#
# COMPACT_ATOMS: atom_id res chain seq x y z
N MET A 1 23.49 -31.05 1.12
CA MET A 1 22.33 -30.36 0.53
C MET A 1 22.80 -28.97 0.15
N THR A 2 22.71 -28.59 -1.12
CA THR A 2 22.95 -27.20 -1.54
C THR A 2 21.92 -26.30 -0.86
N ALA A 3 22.33 -25.11 -0.40
CA ALA A 3 21.40 -24.14 0.17
C ALA A 3 20.25 -23.88 -0.82
N PRO A 4 18.99 -23.74 -0.37
CA PRO A 4 17.87 -23.47 -1.26
C PRO A 4 18.13 -22.20 -2.06
N LYS A 5 17.86 -22.26 -3.37
CA LYS A 5 18.08 -21.15 -4.30
C LYS A 5 17.14 -20.00 -3.93
N ARG A 6 17.66 -18.76 -3.84
CA ARG A 6 16.83 -17.56 -3.61
C ARG A 6 15.76 -17.48 -4.70
N GLN A 7 14.53 -17.12 -4.31
CA GLN A 7 13.38 -17.01 -5.19
C GLN A 7 13.03 -15.53 -5.41
N ILE A 8 12.68 -15.18 -6.64
CA ILE A 8 12.08 -13.89 -7.00
C ILE A 8 10.69 -13.80 -6.38
N GLN A 9 10.38 -12.64 -5.81
CA GLN A 9 9.02 -12.28 -5.39
C GLN A 9 8.46 -11.23 -6.34
N LEU A 10 7.23 -11.42 -6.81
CA LEU A 10 6.57 -10.49 -7.72
C LEU A 10 5.43 -9.79 -6.99
N ASN A 11 5.34 -8.48 -7.18
CA ASN A 11 4.18 -7.69 -6.80
C ASN A 11 3.54 -7.10 -8.05
N PHE A 12 2.21 -7.05 -8.09
CA PHE A 12 1.52 -6.20 -9.05
C PHE A 12 1.55 -4.76 -8.57
N PHE A 13 1.96 -3.82 -9.41
CA PHE A 13 2.04 -2.41 -9.06
C PHE A 13 0.90 -1.62 -9.72
N ASP A 14 -0.03 -1.13 -8.91
CA ASP A 14 -1.20 -0.37 -9.38
C ASP A 14 -1.43 0.85 -8.49
N THR A 15 -2.37 1.70 -8.90
CA THR A 15 -3.02 2.69 -8.06
C THR A 15 -4.51 2.57 -8.30
N THR A 16 -5.32 2.87 -7.30
CA THR A 16 -6.77 2.89 -7.41
C THR A 16 -7.32 4.11 -8.15
N CYS A 17 -6.75 4.48 -9.29
CA CYS A 17 -7.30 5.51 -10.18
C CYS A 17 -8.00 4.88 -11.38
N ALA A 18 -9.01 5.58 -11.92
CA ALA A 18 -9.71 5.14 -13.13
C ALA A 18 -8.77 5.06 -14.34
N GLY A 19 -7.76 5.93 -14.41
CA GLY A 19 -6.72 5.87 -15.45
C GLY A 19 -5.60 4.86 -15.17
N ASN A 20 -4.48 4.99 -15.88
CA ASN A 20 -3.28 4.17 -15.70
C ASN A 20 -2.14 5.01 -15.10
N ASN A 21 -1.53 4.48 -14.04
CA ASN A 21 -0.49 5.12 -13.26
C ASN A 21 0.93 4.81 -13.73
N THR A 22 1.13 4.00 -14.75
CA THR A 22 2.46 3.55 -15.19
C THR A 22 2.62 3.69 -16.70
N MET A 23 1.54 3.54 -17.47
CA MET A 23 1.44 3.89 -18.89
C MET A 23 0.36 4.96 -19.12
N LEU A 24 0.75 6.21 -19.37
CA LEU A 24 -0.17 7.30 -19.65
C LEU A 24 -0.66 7.26 -21.10
N GLY A 25 -1.98 7.34 -21.25
CA GLY A 25 -2.65 7.26 -22.53
C GLY A 25 -3.20 5.87 -22.86
N SER A 26 -3.01 4.87 -21.99
CA SER A 26 -3.53 3.50 -22.20
C SER A 26 -5.04 3.48 -22.42
N TRP A 27 -5.77 4.41 -21.79
CA TRP A 27 -7.22 4.61 -21.95
C TRP A 27 -7.69 4.85 -23.39
N ARG A 28 -6.78 5.20 -24.31
CA ARG A 28 -7.08 5.32 -25.75
C ARG A 28 -7.32 3.95 -26.40
N ASP A 29 -6.77 2.87 -25.83
CA ASP A 29 -7.10 1.52 -26.23
C ASP A 29 -8.52 1.17 -25.75
N PRO A 30 -9.47 0.84 -26.64
CA PRO A 30 -10.82 0.45 -26.24
C PRO A 30 -10.88 -0.78 -25.34
N LYS A 31 -9.82 -1.61 -25.34
CA LYS A 31 -9.73 -2.83 -24.52
C LYS A 31 -9.19 -2.58 -23.12
N ASP A 32 -8.64 -1.40 -22.83
CA ASP A 32 -8.09 -1.09 -21.51
C ASP A 32 -9.21 -0.87 -20.48
N ALA A 33 -9.04 -1.48 -19.30
CA ALA A 33 -9.94 -1.38 -18.17
C ALA A 33 -10.18 0.07 -17.71
N ALA A 34 -9.22 0.95 -17.90
CA ALA A 34 -9.31 2.37 -17.56
C ALA A 34 -10.49 3.07 -18.24
N ARG A 35 -10.89 2.59 -19.42
CA ARG A 35 -12.02 3.16 -20.16
C ARG A 35 -13.38 2.69 -19.66
N ASN A 36 -13.44 1.49 -19.08
CA ASN A 36 -14.69 0.75 -18.97
C ASN A 36 -15.09 0.40 -17.53
N ASN A 37 -14.14 0.17 -16.61
CA ASN A 37 -14.46 -0.44 -15.32
C ASN A 37 -13.38 -0.40 -14.23
N LYS A 38 -12.24 0.28 -14.41
CA LYS A 38 -11.18 0.31 -13.38
C LYS A 38 -11.64 0.95 -12.05
N ASP A 39 -12.71 1.74 -12.08
CA ASP A 39 -13.38 2.32 -10.91
C ASP A 39 -14.53 1.43 -10.37
N ARG A 40 -14.60 0.16 -10.78
CA ARG A 40 -15.61 -0.82 -10.34
C ARG A 40 -14.96 -1.97 -9.57
N MET A 41 -15.73 -2.55 -8.66
CA MET A 41 -15.25 -3.60 -7.76
C MET A 41 -14.77 -4.84 -8.52
N GLU A 42 -15.41 -5.16 -9.64
CA GLU A 42 -15.12 -6.31 -10.49
C GLU A 42 -13.68 -6.31 -11.01
N TYR A 43 -13.11 -5.13 -11.31
CA TYR A 43 -11.70 -5.01 -11.70
C TYR A 43 -10.77 -5.46 -10.58
N TYR A 44 -10.99 -4.98 -9.36
CA TYR A 44 -10.15 -5.31 -8.21
C TYR A 44 -10.29 -6.78 -7.80
N MET A 45 -11.49 -7.35 -7.87
CA MET A 45 -11.70 -8.78 -7.65
C MET A 45 -11.01 -9.64 -8.71
N TRP A 46 -11.03 -9.21 -9.98
CA TRP A 46 -10.25 -9.86 -11.04
C TRP A 46 -8.75 -9.78 -10.75
N LEU A 47 -8.25 -8.59 -10.42
CA LEU A 47 -6.84 -8.34 -10.11
C LEU A 47 -6.34 -9.26 -8.98
N ALA A 48 -7.12 -9.40 -7.92
CA ALA A 48 -6.81 -10.30 -6.80
C ALA A 48 -6.75 -11.77 -7.23
N LYS A 49 -7.72 -12.23 -8.04
CA LYS A 49 -7.75 -13.62 -8.51
C LYS A 49 -6.62 -13.95 -9.47
N ILE A 50 -6.29 -13.05 -10.41
CA ILE A 50 -5.18 -13.28 -11.33
C ILE A 50 -3.83 -13.25 -10.59
N ALA A 51 -3.70 -12.40 -9.56
CA ALA A 51 -2.53 -12.38 -8.69
C ALA A 51 -2.40 -13.71 -7.90
N GLU A 52 -3.49 -14.22 -7.32
CA GLU A 52 -3.50 -15.52 -6.63
C GLU A 52 -3.12 -16.67 -7.56
N LYS A 53 -3.65 -16.68 -8.79
CA LYS A 53 -3.30 -17.68 -9.84
C LYS A 53 -1.81 -17.65 -10.18
N GLY A 54 -1.22 -16.46 -10.28
CA GLY A 54 0.21 -16.26 -10.59
C GLY A 54 1.16 -16.41 -9.40
N LYS A 55 0.65 -16.80 -8.24
CA LYS A 55 1.41 -16.88 -6.98
C LYS A 55 2.11 -15.56 -6.64
N ILE A 56 1.49 -14.45 -7.02
CA ILE A 56 2.05 -13.11 -6.83
C ILE A 56 2.10 -12.82 -5.33
N SER A 57 3.23 -12.32 -4.84
CA SER A 57 3.45 -12.09 -3.41
C SER A 57 2.47 -11.04 -2.86
N SER A 58 2.29 -9.93 -3.59
CA SER A 58 1.32 -8.91 -3.21
C SER A 58 0.80 -8.06 -4.36
N ILE A 59 -0.34 -7.40 -4.14
CA ILE A 59 -0.78 -6.26 -4.94
C ILE A 59 -0.38 -5.00 -4.18
N PHE A 60 0.48 -4.19 -4.80
CA PHE A 60 1.02 -2.95 -4.28
C PHE A 60 0.23 -1.78 -4.84
N PHE A 61 -0.52 -1.09 -3.97
CA PHE A 61 -1.21 0.15 -4.29
C PHE A 61 -0.37 1.34 -3.86
N ALA A 62 0.22 2.03 -4.85
CA ALA A 62 0.70 3.38 -4.66
C ALA A 62 -0.47 4.35 -4.51
N ASP A 63 -0.26 5.46 -3.79
CA ASP A 63 -1.29 6.47 -3.58
C ASP A 63 -0.73 7.88 -3.44
N VAL A 64 -1.54 8.86 -3.86
CA VAL A 64 -1.33 10.29 -3.67
C VAL A 64 -2.68 10.96 -3.40
N TYR A 65 -2.74 11.82 -2.39
CA TYR A 65 -4.00 12.46 -1.98
C TYR A 65 -4.47 13.59 -2.89
N ALA A 66 -3.56 14.15 -3.69
CA ALA A 66 -3.86 15.14 -4.72
C ALA A 66 -2.76 15.10 -5.78
N GLY A 67 -3.06 15.69 -6.94
CA GLY A 67 -2.13 15.78 -8.07
C GLY A 67 -0.96 16.74 -7.87
N HIS A 68 -0.36 17.15 -8.99
CA HIS A 68 0.79 18.06 -9.06
C HIS A 68 0.49 19.23 -9.98
N GLU A 69 0.88 20.43 -9.55
CA GLU A 69 0.70 21.69 -10.30
C GLU A 69 2.01 22.23 -10.87
N VAL A 70 3.06 21.40 -10.95
CA VAL A 70 4.39 21.86 -11.39
C VAL A 70 4.37 22.24 -12.87
N TYR A 71 3.85 21.36 -13.73
CA TYR A 71 3.84 21.59 -15.17
C TYR A 71 2.78 22.62 -15.55
N GLY A 72 3.21 23.80 -15.99
CA GLY A 72 2.31 24.89 -16.39
C GLY A 72 1.51 25.51 -15.24
N GLY A 73 1.90 25.27 -13.98
CA GLY A 73 1.24 25.85 -12.81
C GLY A 73 -0.16 25.30 -12.50
N THR A 74 -0.61 24.24 -13.18
CA THR A 74 -1.95 23.65 -13.00
C THR A 74 -1.92 22.13 -13.07
N MET A 75 -3.02 21.47 -12.70
CA MET A 75 -3.17 20.01 -12.85
C MET A 75 -3.72 19.61 -14.23
N GLU A 76 -3.97 20.55 -15.15
CA GLU A 76 -4.67 20.28 -16.42
C GLU A 76 -4.01 19.13 -17.20
N ALA A 77 -2.70 19.21 -17.41
CA ALA A 77 -1.92 18.20 -18.11
C ALA A 77 -2.01 16.81 -17.45
N GLN A 78 -2.07 16.76 -16.12
CA GLN A 78 -2.22 15.51 -15.37
C GLN A 78 -3.62 14.90 -15.57
N TYR A 79 -4.66 15.74 -15.56
CA TYR A 79 -6.03 15.32 -15.85
C TYR A 79 -6.20 14.84 -17.30
N THR A 80 -5.64 15.56 -18.29
CA THR A 80 -5.65 15.14 -19.69
C THR A 80 -4.92 13.81 -19.89
N GLY A 81 -3.80 13.61 -19.18
CA GLY A 81 -3.02 12.36 -19.21
C GLY A 81 -3.67 11.18 -18.48
N GLY A 82 -4.62 11.44 -17.57
CA GLY A 82 -5.32 10.42 -16.79
C GLY A 82 -4.44 9.70 -15.75
N SER A 83 -3.40 10.36 -15.22
CA SER A 83 -2.48 9.73 -14.26
C SER A 83 -2.65 10.28 -12.85
N GLN A 84 -2.86 9.41 -11.86
CA GLN A 84 -3.00 9.79 -10.44
C GLN A 84 -4.09 10.85 -10.18
N VAL A 85 -5.15 10.85 -11.00
CA VAL A 85 -6.33 11.71 -10.89
C VAL A 85 -7.58 10.84 -10.92
N GLY A 86 -8.70 11.36 -10.38
CA GLY A 86 -9.90 10.54 -10.19
C GLY A 86 -9.59 9.27 -9.39
N ALA A 87 -8.69 9.40 -8.42
CA ALA A 87 -8.24 8.31 -7.57
C ALA A 87 -9.29 8.00 -6.51
N LEU A 88 -9.49 6.71 -6.29
CA LEU A 88 -10.25 6.11 -5.20
C LEU A 88 -9.28 5.78 -4.07
N ASP A 89 -9.79 5.65 -2.85
CA ASP A 89 -8.98 5.21 -1.71
C ASP A 89 -8.65 3.72 -1.82
N PRO A 90 -7.35 3.31 -1.86
CA PRO A 90 -6.97 1.90 -1.97
C PRO A 90 -7.39 1.07 -0.75
N VAL A 91 -7.51 1.67 0.43
CA VAL A 91 -7.93 0.98 1.66
C VAL A 91 -9.33 0.38 1.49
N VAL A 92 -10.22 1.09 0.79
CA VAL A 92 -11.62 0.68 0.58
C VAL A 92 -11.73 -0.59 -0.26
N MET A 93 -10.77 -0.84 -1.16
CA MET A 93 -10.81 -1.98 -2.08
C MET A 93 -10.30 -3.29 -1.44
N ILE A 94 -9.56 -3.23 -0.33
CA ILE A 94 -8.86 -4.42 0.20
C ILE A 94 -9.84 -5.51 0.64
N GLY A 95 -10.93 -5.15 1.31
CA GLY A 95 -11.87 -6.13 1.85
C GLY A 95 -12.49 -7.04 0.78
N SER A 96 -12.80 -6.49 -0.41
CA SER A 96 -13.38 -7.28 -1.51
C SER A 96 -12.35 -8.20 -2.18
N MET A 97 -11.10 -7.75 -2.31
CA MET A 97 -10.01 -8.55 -2.86
C MET A 97 -9.63 -9.69 -1.91
N ALA A 98 -9.54 -9.40 -0.62
CA ALA A 98 -9.26 -10.38 0.41
C ALA A 98 -10.35 -11.47 0.49
N ALA A 99 -11.61 -11.12 0.22
CA ALA A 99 -12.73 -12.08 0.23
C ALA A 99 -12.70 -13.10 -0.92
N VAL A 100 -11.86 -12.90 -1.95
CA VAL A 100 -11.75 -13.79 -3.11
C VAL A 100 -10.37 -14.42 -3.27
N THR A 101 -9.54 -14.35 -2.23
CA THR A 101 -8.15 -14.82 -2.22
C THR A 101 -7.73 -15.35 -0.86
N ASP A 102 -6.79 -16.29 -0.86
CA ASP A 102 -6.33 -16.95 0.37
C ASP A 102 -4.92 -16.51 0.79
N SER A 103 -4.01 -16.22 -0.16
CA SER A 103 -2.58 -16.03 0.16
C SER A 103 -1.98 -14.72 -0.37
N VAL A 104 -2.46 -14.20 -1.51
CA VAL A 104 -1.94 -12.92 -2.04
C VAL A 104 -2.12 -11.82 -0.99
N SER A 105 -1.08 -11.01 -0.82
CA SER A 105 -1.08 -9.93 0.15
C SER A 105 -1.34 -8.57 -0.48
N PHE A 106 -1.56 -7.55 0.35
CA PHE A 106 -1.93 -6.21 -0.10
C PHE A 106 -1.01 -5.18 0.53
N VAL A 107 -0.13 -4.56 -0.26
CA VAL A 107 0.70 -3.43 0.19
C VAL A 107 -0.06 -2.15 -0.10
N VAL A 108 -0.46 -1.43 0.95
CA VAL A 108 -1.28 -0.23 0.83
C VAL A 108 -0.49 0.99 1.27
N THR A 109 -0.43 2.00 0.42
CA THR A 109 0.23 3.26 0.73
C THR A 109 -0.58 4.08 1.73
N GLY A 110 0.09 4.60 2.76
CA GLY A 110 -0.50 5.48 3.76
C GLY A 110 0.48 6.58 4.17
N SER A 111 0.02 7.84 4.16
CA SER A 111 0.88 8.98 4.50
C SER A 111 1.01 9.20 6.00
N SER A 112 2.25 9.19 6.49
CA SER A 112 2.58 9.62 7.87
C SER A 112 2.47 11.13 8.08
N THR A 113 2.28 11.90 7.00
CA THR A 113 2.16 13.37 7.06
C THR A 113 0.73 13.83 7.31
N TYR A 114 -0.26 13.11 6.79
CA TYR A 114 -1.65 13.57 6.78
C TYR A 114 -2.57 12.73 7.67
N ILE A 115 -2.44 11.40 7.66
CA ILE A 115 -3.31 10.52 8.44
C ILE A 115 -2.88 10.59 9.90
N LYS A 116 -3.79 10.86 10.84
CA LYS A 116 -3.46 10.81 12.27
C LYS A 116 -3.04 9.38 12.68
N PRO A 117 -1.97 9.20 13.47
CA PRO A 117 -1.41 7.88 13.76
C PRO A 117 -2.38 6.93 14.44
N TYR A 118 -3.25 7.43 15.33
CA TYR A 118 -4.29 6.61 15.96
C TYR A 118 -5.30 6.05 14.96
N MET A 119 -5.69 6.85 13.96
CA MET A 119 -6.62 6.42 12.91
C MET A 119 -5.96 5.40 11.99
N LEU A 120 -4.71 5.63 11.59
CA LEU A 120 -3.94 4.68 10.78
C LEU A 120 -3.78 3.35 11.51
N ALA A 121 -3.34 3.38 12.77
CA ALA A 121 -3.13 2.18 13.56
C ALA A 121 -4.40 1.32 13.62
N ARG A 122 -5.56 1.93 13.85
CA ARG A 122 -6.85 1.23 13.88
C ARG A 122 -7.20 0.63 12.52
N THR A 123 -7.13 1.42 11.45
CA THR A 123 -7.47 0.96 10.10
C THR A 123 -6.58 -0.20 9.66
N TRP A 124 -5.26 -0.11 9.88
CA TRP A 124 -4.35 -1.20 9.51
C TRP A 124 -4.52 -2.44 10.38
N SER A 125 -4.80 -2.32 11.68
CA SER A 125 -5.19 -3.49 12.49
C SER A 125 -6.50 -4.12 12.00
N SER A 126 -7.48 -3.32 11.57
CA SER A 126 -8.72 -3.85 10.98
C SER A 126 -8.45 -4.59 9.67
N LEU A 127 -7.64 -4.03 8.77
CA LEU A 127 -7.22 -4.72 7.55
C LEU A 127 -6.48 -6.01 7.87
N ASP A 128 -5.57 -5.98 8.84
CA ASP A 128 -4.81 -7.16 9.25
C ASP A 128 -5.72 -8.28 9.77
N HIS A 129 -6.74 -7.96 10.55
CA HIS A 129 -7.77 -8.92 10.98
C HIS A 129 -8.57 -9.48 9.80
N ILE A 130 -9.18 -8.63 8.97
CA ILE A 130 -10.10 -9.11 7.91
C ILE A 130 -9.37 -9.85 6.78
N THR A 131 -8.07 -9.62 6.64
CA THR A 131 -7.24 -10.29 5.63
C THR A 131 -6.50 -11.51 6.17
N ASN A 132 -6.67 -11.86 7.45
CA ASN A 132 -5.89 -12.91 8.14
C ASN A 132 -4.37 -12.67 8.08
N GLY A 133 -3.95 -11.42 8.29
CA GLY A 133 -2.54 -11.06 8.34
C GLY A 133 -1.89 -10.83 6.97
N ARG A 134 -2.65 -10.45 5.94
CA ARG A 134 -2.15 -10.28 4.56
C ARG A 134 -2.01 -8.82 4.14
N VAL A 135 -1.89 -7.88 5.07
CA VAL A 135 -1.73 -6.46 4.78
C VAL A 135 -0.32 -5.96 5.09
N ALA A 136 0.18 -5.07 4.24
CA ALA A 136 1.37 -4.27 4.43
C ALA A 136 1.03 -2.77 4.36
N TRP A 137 1.84 -1.97 5.05
CA TRP A 137 1.83 -0.53 4.95
C TRP A 137 3.05 -0.05 4.17
N ASN A 138 2.83 0.57 3.00
CA ASN A 138 3.87 1.37 2.36
C ASN A 138 3.88 2.79 2.98
N ILE A 139 4.91 3.05 3.78
CA ILE A 139 5.10 4.29 4.54
C ILE A 139 5.60 5.38 3.61
N VAL A 140 4.83 6.46 3.46
CA VAL A 140 5.22 7.62 2.66
C VAL A 140 5.10 8.91 3.47
N THR A 141 6.01 9.85 3.23
CA THR A 141 5.98 11.18 3.86
C THR A 141 5.26 12.23 3.01
N SER A 142 4.69 11.83 1.87
CA SER A 142 4.18 12.73 0.83
C SER A 142 5.23 13.72 0.30
N TYR A 143 4.89 14.43 -0.78
CA TYR A 143 5.77 15.44 -1.38
C TYR A 143 5.04 16.60 -2.08
N SER A 144 3.75 16.45 -2.43
CA SER A 144 2.99 17.48 -3.15
C SER A 144 2.46 18.59 -2.24
N ASN A 145 2.69 19.85 -2.61
CA ASN A 145 2.05 21.01 -1.98
C ASN A 145 0.54 21.07 -2.24
N SER A 146 0.06 20.51 -3.36
CA SER A 146 -1.38 20.42 -3.59
C SER A 146 -2.04 19.43 -2.63
N SER A 147 -1.37 18.32 -2.30
CA SER A 147 -1.87 17.41 -1.25
C SER A 147 -1.90 18.07 0.12
N ALA A 148 -0.88 18.88 0.44
CA ALA A 148 -0.86 19.62 1.70
C ALA A 148 -2.06 20.59 1.81
N ARG A 149 -2.32 21.37 0.76
CA ARG A 149 -3.48 22.30 0.71
C ARG A 149 -4.82 21.58 0.75
N ALA A 150 -4.95 20.45 0.04
CA ALA A 150 -6.15 19.60 0.11
C ALA A 150 -6.41 19.07 1.54
N MET A 151 -5.36 18.94 2.35
CA MET A 151 -5.41 18.51 3.76
C MET A 151 -5.47 19.69 4.75
N GLY A 152 -5.69 20.92 4.27
CA GLY A 152 -5.83 22.10 5.10
C GLY A 152 -4.51 22.67 5.64
N LEU A 153 -3.37 22.35 5.02
CA LEU A 153 -2.06 22.92 5.34
C LEU A 153 -1.62 23.89 4.25
N ASP A 154 -0.87 24.94 4.60
CA ASP A 154 -0.38 25.91 3.61
C ASP A 154 0.62 25.29 2.62
N SER A 155 1.53 24.45 3.13
CA SER A 155 2.55 23.76 2.33
C SER A 155 3.02 22.50 3.05
N ILE A 156 3.75 21.65 2.33
CA ILE A 156 4.36 20.47 2.95
C ILE A 156 5.60 20.88 3.74
N ALA A 157 5.84 20.22 4.88
CA ALA A 157 7.05 20.46 5.66
C ALA A 157 8.33 20.15 4.84
N PRO A 158 9.47 20.80 5.15
CA PRO A 158 10.74 20.56 4.47
C PRO A 158 11.13 19.08 4.50
N HIS A 159 11.76 18.60 3.43
CA HIS A 159 12.02 17.18 3.17
C HIS A 159 12.55 16.41 4.39
N ASP A 160 13.63 16.86 5.02
CA ASP A 160 14.26 16.15 6.15
C ASP A 160 13.41 16.22 7.42
N GLU A 161 12.67 17.32 7.63
CA GLU A 161 11.76 17.46 8.76
C GLU A 161 10.61 16.47 8.66
N ARG A 162 10.14 16.15 7.45
CA ARG A 162 9.10 15.11 7.24
C ARG A 162 9.54 13.75 7.75
N TYR A 163 10.81 13.39 7.61
CA TYR A 163 11.34 12.14 8.14
C TYR A 163 11.44 12.16 9.67
N LYS A 164 11.73 13.30 10.29
CA LYS A 164 11.67 13.42 11.77
C LYS A 164 10.24 13.28 12.30
N ILE A 165 9.27 13.87 11.61
CA ILE A 165 7.84 13.66 11.90
C ILE A 165 7.50 12.18 11.77
N ALA A 166 7.93 11.54 10.68
CA ALA A 166 7.68 10.12 10.45
C ALA A 166 8.34 9.21 11.51
N GLU A 167 9.54 9.52 11.99
CA GLU A 167 10.17 8.77 13.08
C GLU A 167 9.32 8.78 14.36
N GLU A 168 8.82 9.95 14.78
CA GLU A 168 7.92 10.05 15.93
C GLU A 168 6.58 9.35 15.66
N TYR A 169 6.08 9.42 14.42
CA TYR A 169 4.89 8.69 13.98
C TYR A 169 5.05 7.18 14.17
N MET A 170 6.20 6.62 13.74
CA MET A 170 6.49 5.19 13.87
C MET A 170 6.50 4.76 15.33
N GLU A 171 7.11 5.54 16.22
CA GLU A 171 7.07 5.26 17.66
C GLU A 171 5.62 5.19 18.19
N VAL A 172 4.79 6.17 17.82
CA VAL A 172 3.38 6.19 18.23
C VAL A 172 2.65 4.92 17.80
N VAL A 173 2.75 4.55 16.51
CA VAL A 173 2.01 3.38 16.01
C VAL A 173 2.58 2.07 16.54
N TYR A 174 3.89 1.95 16.73
CA TYR A 174 4.48 0.78 17.39
C TYR A 174 3.98 0.61 18.82
N ARG A 175 3.88 1.70 19.59
CA ARG A 175 3.29 1.65 20.94
C ARG A 175 1.81 1.27 20.89
N LEU A 176 1.02 1.84 19.97
CA LEU A 176 -0.38 1.46 19.82
C LEU A 176 -0.54 -0.05 19.53
N TRP A 177 0.25 -0.61 18.64
CA TRP A 177 0.16 -2.03 18.25
C TRP A 177 0.79 -3.02 19.25
N ASN A 178 1.86 -2.65 19.95
CA ASN A 178 2.61 -3.57 20.83
C ASN A 178 2.42 -3.34 22.33
N TYR A 179 2.17 -2.10 22.76
CA TYR A 179 2.11 -1.75 24.19
C TYR A 179 0.69 -1.79 24.74
N CYS A 180 -0.31 -1.27 24.01
CA CYS A 180 -1.67 -1.14 24.54
C CYS A 180 -2.35 -2.47 24.89
N TRP A 181 -1.92 -3.60 24.32
CA TRP A 181 -2.52 -4.91 24.53
C TRP A 181 -1.44 -5.99 24.64
N GLU A 182 -1.37 -6.65 25.79
CA GLU A 182 -0.52 -7.85 25.96
C GLU A 182 -1.12 -9.07 25.26
N ASP A 183 -0.29 -10.08 25.04
CA ASP A 183 -0.76 -11.38 24.57
C ASP A 183 -1.69 -12.04 25.62
N GLY A 184 -2.78 -12.62 25.13
CA GLY A 184 -3.81 -13.23 25.96
C GLY A 184 -4.67 -12.23 26.74
N ALA A 185 -4.73 -10.97 26.33
CA ALA A 185 -5.69 -10.00 26.86
C ALA A 185 -7.14 -10.31 26.44
N GLN A 186 -7.34 -10.99 25.31
CA GLN A 186 -8.65 -11.50 24.88
C GLN A 186 -8.81 -12.94 25.38
N ILE A 187 -9.86 -13.20 26.17
CA ILE A 187 -10.04 -14.48 26.88
C ILE A 187 -11.41 -15.13 26.70
N PHE A 188 -12.49 -14.36 26.53
CA PHE A 188 -13.86 -14.88 26.36
C PHE A 188 -14.21 -16.06 27.29
N ASP A 189 -13.90 -15.91 28.58
CA ASP A 189 -14.10 -16.95 29.59
C ASP A 189 -15.37 -16.66 30.42
N ALA A 190 -16.42 -17.46 30.21
CA ALA A 190 -17.69 -17.33 30.92
C ALA A 190 -17.59 -17.60 32.44
N ASN A 191 -16.51 -18.25 32.90
CA ASN A 191 -16.32 -18.66 34.30
C ASN A 191 -15.33 -17.76 35.06
N LYS A 192 -14.58 -16.89 34.37
CA LYS A 192 -13.64 -15.97 35.03
C LYS A 192 -14.40 -14.79 35.65
N GLY A 193 -14.55 -14.83 36.97
CA GLY A 193 -15.31 -13.85 37.73
C GLY A 193 -16.82 -14.13 37.76
N PRO A 194 -17.61 -13.37 38.55
CA PRO A 194 -19.03 -13.66 38.79
C PRO A 194 -19.93 -13.56 37.54
N PHE A 195 -19.47 -12.91 36.47
CA PHE A 195 -20.24 -12.70 35.23
C PHE A 195 -19.47 -13.14 33.96
N GLY A 196 -18.38 -13.88 34.13
CA GLY A 196 -17.41 -14.12 33.05
C GLY A 196 -16.61 -12.86 32.69
N THR A 197 -15.59 -13.04 31.85
CA THR A 197 -14.69 -11.99 31.40
C THR A 197 -14.35 -12.19 29.92
N ALA A 198 -14.63 -11.20 29.08
CA ALA A 198 -14.24 -11.22 27.67
C ALA A 198 -12.78 -10.82 27.45
N TYR A 199 -12.32 -9.82 28.21
CA TYR A 199 -10.96 -9.27 28.11
C TYR A 199 -10.37 -9.04 29.49
N ASP A 200 -9.12 -9.45 29.68
CA ASP A 200 -8.36 -9.20 30.91
C ASP A 200 -7.83 -7.77 30.92
N PHE A 201 -8.53 -6.87 31.62
CA PHE A 201 -8.16 -5.46 31.68
C PHE A 201 -6.79 -5.20 32.32
N SER A 202 -6.26 -6.13 33.13
CA SER A 202 -4.91 -6.00 33.68
C SER A 202 -3.81 -6.07 32.62
N LYS A 203 -4.15 -6.56 31.43
CA LYS A 203 -3.30 -6.70 30.24
C LYS A 203 -3.56 -5.64 29.17
N ILE A 204 -4.31 -4.59 29.50
CA ILE A 204 -4.74 -3.54 28.58
C ILE A 204 -4.31 -2.19 29.12
N HIS A 205 -3.52 -1.46 28.33
CA HIS A 205 -2.74 -0.33 28.80
C HIS A 205 -3.06 0.93 28.01
N LYS A 206 -3.30 2.02 28.75
CA LYS A 206 -3.49 3.34 28.15
C LYS A 206 -2.13 3.90 27.74
N LEU A 207 -1.98 4.26 26.47
CA LEU A 207 -0.87 5.04 25.97
C LEU A 207 -1.14 6.52 26.28
N GLN A 208 -0.19 7.19 26.92
CA GLN A 208 -0.09 8.65 26.94
C GLN A 208 1.19 9.01 26.20
N PHE A 209 1.06 9.82 25.14
CA PHE A 209 2.18 10.22 24.30
C PHE A 209 2.17 11.73 24.12
N GLU A 210 3.29 12.37 24.44
CA GLU A 210 3.52 13.80 24.28
C GLU A 210 4.93 13.99 23.69
N GLY A 211 5.00 13.93 22.36
CA GLY A 211 6.22 14.19 21.60
C GLY A 211 6.24 15.59 21.01
N LYS A 212 7.20 15.86 20.12
CA LYS A 212 7.35 17.16 19.46
C LYS A 212 6.27 17.37 18.40
N TYR A 213 5.89 16.31 17.68
CA TYR A 213 5.01 16.37 16.51
C TYR A 213 3.62 15.76 16.77
N HIS A 214 3.51 14.84 17.72
CA HIS A 214 2.32 14.08 18.03
C HIS A 214 2.01 14.12 19.52
N LYS A 215 0.72 14.31 19.82
CA LYS A 215 0.18 14.25 21.17
C LYS A 215 -1.12 13.45 21.13
N LEU A 216 -1.19 12.38 21.91
CA LEU A 216 -2.41 11.58 22.03
C LEU A 216 -2.47 10.84 23.35
N ALA A 217 -3.68 10.47 23.76
CA ALA A 217 -3.91 9.61 24.91
C ALA A 217 -5.07 8.65 24.59
N GLY A 218 -4.86 7.35 24.82
CA GLY A 218 -5.87 6.34 24.53
C GLY A 218 -5.34 4.91 24.63
N ILE A 219 -6.25 3.95 24.69
CA ILE A 219 -5.94 2.53 24.52
C ILE A 219 -6.17 2.24 23.04
N HIS A 220 -5.26 1.54 22.36
CA HIS A 220 -5.51 1.13 20.97
C HIS A 220 -6.84 0.39 20.85
N GLN A 221 -7.66 0.75 19.85
CA GLN A 221 -9.06 0.31 19.83
C GLN A 221 -9.23 -1.19 19.53
N THR A 222 -8.25 -1.82 18.90
CA THR A 222 -8.33 -3.23 18.47
C THR A 222 -7.41 -4.11 19.32
N HIS A 223 -7.90 -5.29 19.67
CA HIS A 223 -7.06 -6.37 20.20
C HIS A 223 -6.01 -6.80 19.16
N PRO A 224 -4.92 -7.49 19.58
CA PRO A 224 -3.84 -7.90 18.70
C PRO A 224 -4.33 -8.62 17.44
N SER A 225 -3.88 -8.17 16.28
CA SER A 225 -4.15 -8.78 14.96
C SER A 225 -3.10 -9.83 14.61
N PRO A 226 -3.31 -10.68 13.57
CA PRO A 226 -2.40 -11.80 13.25
C PRO A 226 -0.93 -11.41 13.08
N GLN A 227 -0.63 -10.24 12.54
CA GLN A 227 0.73 -9.71 12.42
C GLN A 227 1.11 -8.72 13.53
N ARG A 228 0.13 -8.26 14.33
CA ARG A 228 0.15 -7.07 15.22
C ARG A 228 0.52 -5.76 14.50
N ILE A 229 1.72 -5.72 13.95
CA ILE A 229 2.22 -4.64 13.10
C ILE A 229 2.15 -5.13 11.66
N PRO A 230 1.41 -4.41 10.77
CA PRO A 230 1.36 -4.78 9.36
C PRO A 230 2.77 -4.82 8.79
N MET A 231 2.97 -5.59 7.73
CA MET A 231 4.29 -5.65 7.13
C MET A 231 4.73 -4.26 6.60
N LEU A 232 5.97 -3.85 6.87
CA LEU A 232 6.40 -2.48 6.62
C LEU A 232 7.16 -2.35 5.29
N PHE A 233 6.57 -1.59 4.36
CA PHE A 233 7.18 -1.18 3.11
C PHE A 233 7.55 0.29 3.12
N GLN A 234 8.51 0.68 2.29
CA GLN A 234 8.90 2.07 2.08
C GLN A 234 9.46 2.27 0.65
N ALA A 235 9.66 3.51 0.19
CA ALA A 235 10.11 3.80 -1.19
C ALA A 235 11.07 5.01 -1.35
N GLY A 236 11.66 5.51 -0.26
CA GLY A 236 12.46 6.74 -0.25
C GLY A 236 13.93 6.49 -0.54
N ALA A 237 14.41 7.02 -1.67
CA ALA A 237 15.80 6.87 -2.11
C ALA A 237 16.76 7.98 -1.65
N SER A 238 16.26 9.03 -0.99
CA SER A 238 17.10 10.12 -0.46
C SER A 238 17.91 9.65 0.75
N LYS A 239 18.95 10.40 1.15
CA LYS A 239 19.75 10.06 2.36
C LYS A 239 18.88 9.86 3.60
N ALA A 240 17.91 10.75 3.84
CA ALA A 240 16.96 10.60 4.95
C ALA A 240 16.04 9.37 4.76
N GLY A 241 15.61 9.11 3.52
CA GLY A 241 14.85 7.92 3.16
C GLY A 241 15.61 6.61 3.43
N ILE A 242 16.88 6.53 3.05
CA ILE A 242 17.78 5.39 3.31
C ILE A 242 17.93 5.17 4.82
N GLN A 243 18.13 6.23 5.60
CA GLN A 243 18.25 6.15 7.06
C GLN A 243 16.96 5.59 7.69
N PHE A 244 15.81 6.12 7.28
CA PHE A 244 14.51 5.68 7.75
C PHE A 244 14.21 4.23 7.34
N ALA A 245 14.49 3.88 6.08
CA ALA A 245 14.25 2.56 5.53
C ALA A 245 15.10 1.48 6.20
N GLY A 246 16.42 1.70 6.34
CA GLY A 246 17.29 0.75 7.02
C GLY A 246 16.84 0.48 8.45
N LYS A 247 16.25 1.46 9.12
CA LYS A 247 15.70 1.32 10.48
C LYS A 247 14.36 0.57 10.54
N HIS A 248 13.39 0.89 9.66
CA HIS A 248 12.00 0.43 9.82
C HIS A 248 11.48 -0.53 8.74
N ALA A 249 12.04 -0.52 7.52
CA ALA A 249 11.44 -1.26 6.42
C ALA A 249 11.73 -2.76 6.52
N GLU A 250 10.78 -3.58 6.07
CA GLU A 250 10.96 -5.01 5.75
C GLU A 250 11.06 -5.20 4.23
N GLY A 251 10.31 -4.41 3.46
CA GLY A 251 10.36 -4.35 2.00
C GLY A 251 10.60 -2.93 1.49
N LEU A 252 11.32 -2.80 0.37
CA LEU A 252 11.58 -1.53 -0.28
C LEU A 252 11.17 -1.56 -1.74
N PHE A 253 10.33 -0.61 -2.14
CA PHE A 253 10.14 -0.31 -3.55
C PHE A 253 11.30 0.58 -4.03
N CYS A 254 12.01 0.10 -5.05
CA CYS A 254 13.17 0.75 -5.63
C CYS A 254 12.87 1.15 -7.08
N VAL A 255 13.22 2.39 -7.41
CA VAL A 255 13.26 2.85 -8.80
C VAL A 255 14.72 2.87 -9.22
N GLY A 256 15.06 2.17 -10.30
CA GLY A 256 16.45 1.97 -10.71
C GLY A 256 16.63 1.98 -12.21
N ALA A 257 17.44 2.93 -12.71
CA ALA A 257 17.79 3.04 -14.12
C ALA A 257 18.88 2.03 -14.55
N THR A 258 19.77 1.65 -13.63
CA THR A 258 20.92 0.75 -13.89
C THR A 258 21.18 -0.20 -12.74
N ILE A 259 21.81 -1.34 -13.05
CA ILE A 259 22.16 -2.39 -12.07
C ILE A 259 23.12 -1.84 -11.02
N GLU A 260 24.10 -1.04 -11.44
CA GLU A 260 25.14 -0.46 -10.58
C GLU A 260 24.53 0.50 -9.55
N ARG A 261 23.64 1.39 -9.98
CA ARG A 261 22.95 2.32 -9.06
C ARG A 261 22.04 1.58 -8.08
N THR A 262 21.32 0.56 -8.54
CA THR A 262 20.47 -0.25 -7.66
C THR A 262 21.29 -1.03 -6.64
N LYS A 263 22.43 -1.61 -7.05
CA LYS A 263 23.36 -2.31 -6.15
C LYS A 263 23.95 -1.38 -5.09
N ASP A 264 24.30 -0.16 -5.48
CA ASP A 264 24.80 0.87 -4.57
C ASP A 264 23.74 1.27 -3.53
N TYR A 265 22.51 1.50 -3.96
CA TYR A 265 21.37 1.79 -3.08
C TYR A 265 21.10 0.66 -2.08
N ILE A 266 21.07 -0.60 -2.55
CA ILE A 266 20.90 -1.79 -1.71
C ILE A 266 21.98 -1.83 -0.63
N ARG A 267 23.24 -1.62 -1.01
CA ARG A 267 24.37 -1.61 -0.08
C ARG A 267 24.18 -0.56 1.01
N GLN A 268 23.87 0.68 0.64
CA GLN A 268 23.68 1.78 1.60
C GLN A 268 22.55 1.49 2.61
N VAL A 269 21.42 0.96 2.15
CA VAL A 269 20.31 0.61 3.05
C VAL A 269 20.70 -0.51 4.02
N ARG A 270 21.40 -1.55 3.53
CA ARG A 270 21.87 -2.65 4.39
C ARG A 270 22.89 -2.18 5.42
N GLU A 271 23.79 -1.28 5.05
CA GLU A 271 24.73 -0.64 5.98
C GLU A 271 24.00 0.10 7.11
N VAL A 272 22.93 0.84 6.78
CA VAL A 272 22.07 1.49 7.78
C VAL A 272 21.33 0.49 8.65
N ALA A 273 20.79 -0.59 8.08
CA ALA A 273 20.09 -1.62 8.83
C ALA A 273 21.01 -2.25 9.89
N VAL A 274 22.23 -2.62 9.49
CA VAL A 274 23.27 -3.14 10.41
C VAL A 274 23.65 -2.10 11.46
N ALA A 275 23.80 -0.83 11.09
CA ALA A 275 24.08 0.24 12.05
C ALA A 275 22.96 0.45 13.09
N ASN A 276 21.73 0.04 12.77
CA ASN A 276 20.59 0.03 13.69
C ASN A 276 20.40 -1.32 14.41
N GLY A 277 21.38 -2.22 14.35
CA GLY A 277 21.35 -3.52 15.04
C GLY A 277 20.49 -4.59 14.37
N ARG A 278 20.05 -4.36 13.12
CA ARG A 278 19.26 -5.32 12.35
C ARG A 278 20.14 -6.24 11.51
N SER A 279 19.59 -7.38 11.12
CA SER A 279 20.20 -8.28 10.15
C SER A 279 20.55 -7.57 8.83
N PRO A 280 21.66 -7.89 8.17
CA PRO A 280 21.97 -7.38 6.82
C PRO A 280 20.92 -7.79 5.77
N ASP A 281 20.12 -8.83 6.05
CA ASP A 281 19.04 -9.31 5.19
C ASP A 281 17.65 -8.86 5.70
N ALA A 282 17.59 -7.92 6.64
CA ALA A 282 16.33 -7.45 7.25
C ALA A 282 15.43 -6.67 6.28
N VAL A 283 15.93 -6.27 5.12
CA VAL A 283 15.21 -5.49 4.10
C VAL A 283 15.33 -6.20 2.76
N LYS A 284 14.19 -6.51 2.14
CA LYS A 284 14.14 -6.99 0.75
C LYS A 284 13.84 -5.87 -0.23
N PHE A 285 14.37 -5.98 -1.45
CA PHE A 285 14.31 -4.91 -2.45
C PHE A 285 13.51 -5.34 -3.67
N PHE A 286 12.53 -4.52 -4.06
CA PHE A 286 11.63 -4.74 -5.19
C PHE A 286 11.82 -3.65 -6.24
N LEU A 287 12.40 -4.00 -7.38
CA LEU A 287 12.63 -3.05 -8.47
C LEU A 287 11.34 -2.83 -9.28
N GLY A 288 11.05 -1.59 -9.64
CA GLY A 288 10.01 -1.29 -10.63
C GLY A 288 10.37 -1.85 -12.00
N ILE A 289 9.44 -2.47 -12.72
CA ILE A 289 9.68 -2.97 -14.09
C ILE A 289 8.37 -2.98 -14.89
N THR A 290 8.42 -2.69 -16.18
CA THR A 290 7.23 -2.64 -17.06
C THR A 290 7.41 -3.55 -18.27
N PRO A 291 7.22 -4.87 -18.11
CA PRO A 291 7.44 -5.81 -19.20
C PRO A 291 6.33 -5.77 -20.26
N ILE A 292 6.71 -5.99 -21.52
CA ILE A 292 5.80 -6.17 -22.64
C ILE A 292 6.09 -7.54 -23.25
N ILE A 293 5.20 -8.49 -22.98
CA ILE A 293 5.44 -9.91 -23.25
C ILE A 293 4.55 -10.37 -24.41
N GLY A 294 5.14 -10.96 -25.44
CA GLY A 294 4.44 -11.66 -26.52
C GLY A 294 4.80 -13.14 -26.51
N ARG A 295 3.96 -14.01 -27.09
CA ARG A 295 4.35 -15.41 -27.31
C ARG A 295 5.46 -15.52 -28.36
N THR A 296 5.50 -14.56 -29.27
CA THR A 296 6.57 -14.37 -30.25
C THR A 296 7.09 -12.94 -30.19
N MET A 297 8.21 -12.69 -30.87
CA MET A 297 8.75 -11.33 -30.98
C MET A 297 7.83 -10.41 -31.77
N GLU A 298 7.11 -10.93 -32.76
CA GLU A 298 6.13 -10.19 -33.54
C GLU A 298 5.01 -9.68 -32.63
N GLU A 299 4.40 -10.56 -31.83
CA GLU A 299 3.37 -10.15 -30.86
C GLU A 299 3.89 -9.12 -29.84
N ALA A 300 5.12 -9.30 -29.34
CA ALA A 300 5.71 -8.36 -28.38
C ALA A 300 5.93 -6.98 -29.01
N ASN A 301 6.41 -6.93 -30.26
CA ASN A 301 6.62 -5.70 -31.01
C ASN A 301 5.30 -5.02 -31.38
N GLU A 302 4.26 -5.78 -31.74
CA GLU A 302 2.91 -5.23 -31.98
C GLU A 302 2.36 -4.54 -30.73
N LYS A 303 2.50 -5.18 -29.56
CA LYS A 303 2.10 -4.59 -28.27
C LYS A 303 2.93 -3.35 -27.94
N PHE A 304 4.24 -3.37 -28.19
CA PHE A 304 5.12 -2.22 -28.00
C PHE A 304 4.74 -1.03 -28.89
N GLU A 305 4.49 -1.25 -30.19
CA GLU A 305 4.09 -0.17 -31.09
C GLU A 305 2.69 0.37 -30.77
N ALA A 306 1.75 -0.50 -30.36
CA ALA A 306 0.43 -0.08 -29.89
C ALA A 306 0.54 0.82 -28.65
N MET A 307 1.39 0.45 -27.69
CA MET A 307 1.72 1.31 -26.55
C MET A 307 2.32 2.63 -27.00
N ARG A 308 3.35 2.60 -27.86
CA ARG A 308 4.07 3.79 -28.33
C ARG A 308 3.13 4.79 -29.01
N LYS A 309 2.20 4.31 -29.84
CA LYS A 309 1.16 5.11 -30.49
C LYS A 309 0.22 5.81 -29.50
N ASN A 310 0.00 5.21 -28.34
CA ASN A 310 -0.95 5.71 -27.34
C ASN A 310 -0.31 6.59 -26.27
N LEU A 311 1.02 6.73 -26.21
CA LEU A 311 1.72 7.52 -25.20
C LEU A 311 1.17 8.95 -25.10
N HIS A 312 0.91 9.40 -23.87
CA HIS A 312 0.46 10.75 -23.61
C HIS A 312 1.59 11.68 -23.17
N VAL A 313 2.28 12.28 -24.16
CA VAL A 313 3.46 13.15 -23.95
C VAL A 313 3.26 14.23 -22.88
N ILE A 314 2.18 15.02 -22.97
CA ILE A 314 1.92 16.13 -22.02
C ILE A 314 1.68 15.62 -20.58
N GLY A 315 1.01 14.48 -20.43
CA GLY A 315 0.85 13.86 -19.11
C GLY A 315 2.18 13.31 -18.58
N GLY A 316 3.04 12.80 -19.47
CA GLY A 316 4.40 12.38 -19.11
C GLY A 316 5.25 13.56 -18.63
N LEU A 317 5.13 14.72 -19.25
CA LEU A 317 5.76 15.97 -18.79
C LEU A 317 5.19 16.44 -17.45
N ALA A 318 3.88 16.30 -17.22
CA ALA A 318 3.27 16.59 -15.92
C ALA A 318 3.82 15.68 -14.82
N ARG A 319 3.97 14.38 -15.10
CA ARG A 319 4.63 13.43 -14.19
C ARG A 319 6.08 13.82 -13.93
N PHE A 320 6.83 14.15 -14.96
CA PHE A 320 8.21 14.60 -14.84
C PHE A 320 8.31 15.79 -13.87
N GLY A 321 7.47 16.81 -14.07
CA GLY A 321 7.41 17.97 -13.18
C GLY A 321 7.02 17.58 -11.76
N GLY A 322 6.04 16.70 -11.59
CA GLY A 322 5.65 16.20 -10.26
C GLY A 322 6.80 15.52 -9.51
N PHE A 323 7.61 14.71 -10.18
CA PHE A 323 8.71 13.97 -9.55
C PHE A 323 9.97 14.80 -9.32
N THR A 324 10.26 15.75 -10.21
CA THR A 324 11.52 16.49 -10.20
C THR A 324 11.38 17.92 -9.66
N GLY A 325 10.17 18.47 -9.64
CA GLY A 325 9.92 19.88 -9.38
C GLY A 325 10.25 20.81 -10.55
N VAL A 326 10.65 20.26 -11.70
CA VAL A 326 11.05 21.02 -12.88
C VAL A 326 9.87 21.22 -13.83
N ASP A 327 9.52 22.47 -14.11
CA ASP A 327 8.52 22.81 -15.11
C ASP A 327 9.13 22.88 -16.52
N LEU A 328 8.62 22.04 -17.43
CA LEU A 328 9.01 22.01 -18.83
C LEU A 328 7.99 22.66 -19.78
N SER A 329 6.91 23.26 -19.25
CA SER A 329 5.79 23.77 -20.04
C SER A 329 6.16 24.96 -20.95
N SER A 330 7.22 25.68 -20.63
CA SER A 330 7.71 26.83 -21.39
C SER A 330 8.64 26.44 -22.55
N PHE A 331 9.09 25.18 -22.61
CA PHE A 331 9.99 24.71 -23.67
C PHE A 331 9.20 24.21 -24.88
N PRO A 332 9.59 24.57 -26.12
CA PRO A 332 8.97 24.02 -27.32
C PRO A 332 9.17 22.49 -27.39
N LEU A 333 8.08 21.77 -27.68
CA LEU A 333 8.01 20.32 -27.51
C LEU A 333 9.03 19.54 -28.36
N ASP A 334 9.29 20.03 -29.56
CA ASP A 334 10.09 19.39 -30.60
C ASP A 334 11.47 20.01 -30.79
N GLU A 335 11.81 21.05 -30.03
CA GLU A 335 13.11 21.69 -30.11
C GLU A 335 14.07 21.08 -29.07
N PRO A 336 15.36 20.89 -29.41
CA PRO A 336 16.37 20.50 -28.44
C PRO A 336 16.47 21.53 -27.30
N PHE A 337 16.84 21.07 -26.10
CA PHE A 337 17.09 21.99 -25.00
C PHE A 337 18.25 22.94 -25.30
N GLU A 338 17.99 24.25 -25.22
CA GLU A 338 19.01 25.28 -25.17
C GLU A 338 19.30 25.65 -23.71
N PHE A 339 20.37 25.10 -23.15
CA PHE A 339 20.74 25.38 -21.77
C PHE A 339 21.47 26.72 -21.65
N LYS A 340 20.99 27.60 -20.77
CA LYS A 340 21.54 28.94 -20.53
C LYS A 340 22.37 29.04 -19.23
N GLY A 341 22.40 27.97 -18.43
CA GLY A 341 23.20 27.83 -17.21
C GLY A 341 22.44 28.08 -15.90
N ASP A 342 21.12 28.21 -15.92
CA ASP A 342 20.32 28.50 -14.73
C ASP A 342 20.02 27.25 -13.88
N LEU A 343 19.51 27.42 -12.64
CA LEU A 343 19.20 26.29 -11.74
C LEU A 343 18.20 25.29 -12.35
N THR A 344 17.27 25.77 -13.18
CA THR A 344 16.36 24.94 -13.96
C THR A 344 17.12 24.02 -14.91
N ASP A 345 18.18 24.53 -15.54
CA ASP A 345 19.00 23.76 -16.47
C ASP A 345 19.72 22.63 -15.73
N VAL A 346 20.27 22.89 -14.55
CA VAL A 346 20.93 21.84 -13.74
C VAL A 346 19.97 20.70 -13.40
N GLY A 347 18.72 21.02 -13.02
CA GLY A 347 17.68 20.03 -12.75
C GLY A 347 17.32 19.19 -13.98
N ILE A 348 17.14 19.86 -15.14
CA ILE A 348 16.85 19.20 -16.42
C ILE A 348 18.01 18.28 -16.83
N HIS A 349 19.25 18.74 -16.77
CA HIS A 349 20.44 17.94 -17.10
C HIS A 349 20.54 16.68 -16.24
N SER A 350 20.41 16.82 -14.91
CA SER A 350 20.49 15.68 -13.99
C SER A 350 19.43 14.60 -14.29
N ALA A 351 18.22 15.04 -14.63
CA ALA A 351 17.14 14.14 -15.00
C ALA A 351 17.40 13.47 -16.34
N ILE A 352 17.86 14.21 -17.36
CA ILE A 352 18.27 13.67 -18.65
C ILE A 352 19.40 12.64 -18.51
N GLU A 353 20.42 12.92 -17.71
CA GLU A 353 21.52 11.97 -17.48
C GLU A 353 21.04 10.70 -16.77
N THR A 354 20.07 10.82 -15.86
CA THR A 354 19.43 9.66 -15.24
C THR A 354 18.61 8.84 -16.24
N LEU A 355 17.89 9.51 -17.14
CA LEU A 355 17.16 8.86 -18.22
C LEU A 355 18.13 8.15 -19.18
N LYS A 356 19.15 8.84 -19.70
CA LYS A 356 20.18 8.28 -20.60
C LYS A 356 20.87 7.03 -20.05
N ALA A 357 20.95 6.89 -18.73
CA ALA A 357 21.55 5.71 -18.11
C ALA A 357 20.69 4.44 -18.29
N ASN A 358 19.40 4.56 -18.56
CA ASN A 358 18.53 3.39 -18.79
C ASN A 358 18.70 2.90 -20.24
N PRO A 359 19.22 1.67 -20.47
CA PRO A 359 19.47 1.14 -21.80
C PRO A 359 18.19 0.92 -22.62
N ASP A 360 17.03 0.75 -21.98
CA ASP A 360 15.76 0.60 -22.68
C ASP A 360 15.31 1.89 -23.38
N LEU A 361 15.94 3.03 -23.09
CA LEU A 361 15.62 4.29 -23.79
C LEU A 361 16.03 4.31 -25.25
N ASP A 362 16.93 3.44 -25.67
CA ASP A 362 17.29 3.28 -27.09
C ASP A 362 16.05 2.94 -27.94
N LYS A 363 15.02 2.32 -27.33
CA LYS A 363 13.73 2.00 -27.96
C LYS A 363 12.87 3.23 -28.29
N PHE A 364 13.20 4.39 -27.70
CA PHE A 364 12.56 5.68 -27.96
C PHE A 364 13.40 6.58 -28.89
N GLY A 365 14.36 6.00 -29.62
CA GLY A 365 15.16 6.71 -30.64
C GLY A 365 16.47 7.26 -30.09
N LYS A 366 17.50 6.41 -30.10
CA LYS A 366 18.87 6.69 -29.60
C LYS A 366 19.52 7.94 -30.20
N GLU A 367 19.33 8.17 -31.50
CA GLU A 367 20.02 9.22 -32.26
C GLU A 367 19.33 10.59 -32.21
N LEU A 368 18.14 10.68 -31.62
CA LEU A 368 17.39 11.93 -31.55
C LEU A 368 17.91 12.84 -30.42
N PRO A 369 18.03 14.16 -30.65
CA PRO A 369 18.36 15.12 -29.60
C PRO A 369 17.32 15.03 -28.47
N TRP A 370 17.74 15.38 -27.25
CA TRP A 370 16.82 15.44 -26.12
C TRP A 370 15.91 16.65 -26.28
N THR A 371 14.62 16.38 -26.47
CA THR A 371 13.52 17.36 -26.53
C THR A 371 12.54 17.10 -25.38
N PRO A 372 11.69 18.07 -25.02
CA PRO A 372 10.60 17.81 -24.08
C PRO A 372 9.69 16.67 -24.54
N ARG A 373 9.47 16.45 -25.85
CA ARG A 373 8.69 15.30 -26.35
C ARG A 373 9.27 13.98 -25.88
N LYS A 374 10.58 13.79 -26.06
CA LYS A 374 11.27 12.56 -25.70
C LYS A 374 11.20 12.31 -24.19
N ILE A 375 11.36 13.36 -23.37
CA ILE A 375 11.14 13.25 -21.91
C ILE A 375 9.70 12.84 -21.61
N GLY A 376 8.72 13.48 -22.23
CA GLY A 376 7.31 13.16 -22.05
C GLY A 376 6.94 11.73 -22.44
N GLU A 377 7.46 11.22 -23.56
CA GLU A 377 7.24 9.84 -24.01
C GLU A 377 7.84 8.83 -23.03
N VAL A 378 9.08 9.04 -22.60
CA VAL A 378 9.76 8.16 -21.64
C VAL A 378 9.07 8.20 -20.28
N MET A 379 8.67 9.37 -19.79
CA MET A 379 7.97 9.48 -18.51
C MET A 379 6.53 8.96 -18.58
N ALA A 380 5.93 8.93 -19.78
CA ALA A 380 4.62 8.36 -19.99
C ALA A 380 4.59 6.83 -19.83
N VAL A 381 5.72 6.12 -19.93
CA VAL A 381 5.78 4.66 -19.70
C VAL A 381 7.00 4.25 -18.89
N GLY A 382 6.81 3.51 -17.79
CA GLY A 382 7.92 2.96 -17.01
C GLY A 382 8.74 3.99 -16.20
N SER A 383 8.60 5.28 -16.48
CA SER A 383 9.33 6.37 -15.82
C SER A 383 10.85 6.15 -15.90
N PHE A 384 11.51 5.80 -14.79
CA PHE A 384 12.95 5.54 -14.74
C PHE A 384 13.29 4.05 -14.68
N ASN A 385 12.29 3.17 -14.79
CA ASN A 385 12.44 1.72 -14.64
C ASN A 385 12.69 1.01 -15.99
N PRO A 386 13.22 -0.22 -15.97
CA PRO A 386 13.34 -1.05 -17.17
C PRO A 386 11.97 -1.39 -17.80
N ILE A 387 11.97 -1.51 -19.12
CA ILE A 387 10.81 -1.82 -19.97
C ILE A 387 11.20 -2.95 -20.94
N PRO A 388 11.43 -4.18 -20.46
CA PRO A 388 11.82 -5.27 -21.33
C PRO A 388 10.68 -5.63 -22.30
N VAL A 389 11.03 -5.89 -23.56
CA VAL A 389 10.08 -6.24 -24.63
C VAL A 389 10.57 -7.54 -25.26
N GLY A 390 9.73 -8.57 -25.31
CA GLY A 390 10.07 -9.80 -26.02
C GLY A 390 9.25 -11.01 -25.64
N THR A 391 9.80 -12.19 -25.93
CA THR A 391 9.22 -13.48 -25.53
C THR A 391 9.38 -13.71 -24.03
N PRO A 392 8.71 -14.72 -23.44
CA PRO A 392 8.83 -15.01 -22.01
C PRO A 392 10.27 -15.29 -21.59
N GLU A 393 11.05 -15.98 -22.42
CA GLU A 393 12.46 -16.29 -22.15
C GLU A 393 13.31 -15.03 -22.12
N MET A 394 13.13 -14.12 -23.09
CA MET A 394 13.89 -12.88 -23.16
C MET A 394 13.55 -11.94 -21.99
N VAL A 395 12.28 -11.87 -21.61
CA VAL A 395 11.87 -11.06 -20.46
C VAL A 395 12.37 -11.71 -19.16
N ALA A 396 12.31 -13.03 -19.03
CA ALA A 396 12.87 -13.75 -17.88
C ALA A 396 14.40 -13.57 -17.76
N ASP A 397 15.14 -13.49 -18.87
CA ASP A 397 16.58 -13.16 -18.86
C ASP A 397 16.83 -11.81 -18.20
N VAL A 398 16.00 -10.80 -18.49
CA VAL A 398 16.12 -9.47 -17.86
C VAL A 398 15.82 -9.55 -16.37
N PHE A 399 14.73 -10.21 -15.97
CA PHE A 399 14.40 -10.38 -14.54
C PHE A 399 15.52 -11.11 -13.78
N GLN A 400 16.03 -12.20 -14.36
CA GLN A 400 17.12 -12.98 -13.78
C GLN A 400 18.41 -12.16 -13.68
N LYS A 401 18.76 -11.39 -14.71
CA LYS A 401 19.93 -10.51 -14.70
C LYS A 401 19.86 -9.50 -13.55
N TRP A 402 18.74 -8.79 -13.41
CA TRP A 402 18.56 -7.83 -12.31
C TRP A 402 18.60 -8.52 -10.95
N PHE A 403 17.95 -9.68 -10.82
CA PHE A 403 17.96 -10.48 -9.60
C PHE A 403 19.38 -10.87 -9.18
N GLU A 404 20.17 -11.42 -10.10
CA GLU A 404 21.51 -11.94 -9.82
C GLU A 404 22.58 -10.84 -9.69
N GLU A 405 22.57 -9.84 -10.58
CA GLU A 405 23.64 -8.83 -10.64
C GLU A 405 23.40 -7.63 -9.71
N ALA A 406 22.16 -7.14 -9.64
CA ALA A 406 21.82 -6.01 -8.77
C ALA A 406 21.56 -6.46 -7.32
N GLY A 407 21.16 -7.73 -7.14
CA GLY A 407 20.88 -8.29 -5.83
C GLY A 407 19.47 -7.98 -5.30
N VAL A 408 18.55 -7.52 -6.15
CA VAL A 408 17.13 -7.34 -5.78
C VAL A 408 16.50 -8.69 -5.42
N ASP A 409 15.45 -8.67 -4.61
CA ASP A 409 14.73 -9.87 -4.16
C ASP A 409 13.44 -10.10 -4.95
N GLY A 410 13.01 -9.08 -5.70
CA GLY A 410 11.75 -9.11 -6.41
C GLY A 410 11.51 -7.90 -7.29
N PHE A 411 10.29 -7.81 -7.80
CA PHE A 411 9.87 -6.76 -8.71
C PHE A 411 8.48 -6.23 -8.39
N ASN A 412 8.32 -4.91 -8.43
CA ASN A 412 7.04 -4.25 -8.54
C ASN A 412 6.72 -4.12 -10.03
N VAL A 413 5.91 -5.04 -10.55
CA VAL A 413 5.59 -5.14 -11.97
C VAL A 413 4.45 -4.21 -12.32
N SER A 414 4.77 -3.17 -13.10
CA SER A 414 3.82 -2.23 -13.70
C SER A 414 3.17 -2.84 -14.94
N TYR A 415 2.07 -2.25 -15.39
CA TYR A 415 1.29 -2.74 -16.52
C TYR A 415 1.12 -1.67 -17.62
N VAL A 416 1.07 -2.11 -18.88
CA VAL A 416 0.82 -1.22 -20.03
C VAL A 416 -0.68 -1.07 -20.27
N THR A 417 -1.40 -2.19 -20.34
CA THR A 417 -2.85 -2.21 -20.51
C THR A 417 -3.42 -3.41 -19.76
N ASN A 418 -4.47 -3.20 -18.99
CA ASN A 418 -5.15 -4.28 -18.29
C ASN A 418 -6.51 -4.55 -18.93
N PRO A 419 -6.93 -5.83 -19.01
CA PRO A 419 -6.38 -6.99 -18.28
C PRO A 419 -5.18 -7.71 -18.94
N GLN A 420 -4.74 -7.28 -20.13
CA GLN A 420 -3.76 -8.03 -20.94
C GLN A 420 -2.40 -8.20 -20.25
N SER A 421 -1.81 -7.13 -19.72
CA SER A 421 -0.44 -7.14 -19.17
C SER A 421 -0.28 -8.10 -17.99
N TYR A 422 -1.18 -8.07 -17.00
CA TYR A 422 -1.11 -9.02 -15.89
C TYR A 422 -1.49 -10.44 -16.27
N THR A 423 -2.37 -10.61 -17.26
CA THR A 423 -2.64 -11.94 -17.83
C THR A 423 -1.38 -12.51 -18.50
N ASP A 424 -0.69 -11.73 -19.34
CA ASP A 424 0.55 -12.16 -20.00
C ASP A 424 1.66 -12.47 -18.99
N LEU A 425 1.80 -11.66 -17.95
CA LEU A 425 2.74 -11.91 -16.87
C LEU A 425 2.50 -13.27 -16.21
N VAL A 426 1.25 -13.57 -15.86
CA VAL A 426 0.87 -14.80 -15.15
C VAL A 426 0.87 -16.02 -16.06
N GLU A 427 0.46 -15.88 -17.31
CA GLU A 427 0.30 -17.01 -18.23
C GLU A 427 1.56 -17.32 -19.05
N LEU A 428 2.45 -16.35 -19.21
CA LEU A 428 3.65 -16.49 -20.03
C LEU A 428 4.93 -16.41 -19.21
N LEU A 429 5.12 -15.36 -18.40
CA LEU A 429 6.39 -15.16 -17.69
C LEU A 429 6.52 -16.01 -16.42
N VAL A 430 5.49 -16.12 -15.59
CA VAL A 430 5.53 -16.93 -14.36
C VAL A 430 5.93 -18.39 -14.64
N PRO A 431 5.35 -19.11 -15.61
CA PRO A 431 5.78 -20.47 -15.94
C PRO A 431 7.24 -20.56 -16.37
N GLU A 432 7.76 -19.56 -17.09
CA GLU A 432 9.16 -19.52 -17.51
C GLU A 432 10.10 -19.29 -16.32
N LEU A 433 9.73 -18.41 -15.38
CA LEU A 433 10.50 -18.20 -14.14
C LEU A 433 10.51 -19.45 -13.24
N GLN A 434 9.38 -20.17 -13.17
CA GLN A 434 9.26 -21.46 -12.47
C GLN A 434 10.13 -22.54 -13.12
N ARG A 435 10.12 -22.64 -14.46
CA ARG A 435 10.99 -23.57 -15.22
C ARG A 435 12.48 -23.34 -14.94
N ARG A 436 12.88 -22.09 -14.66
CA ARG A 436 14.24 -21.70 -14.27
C ARG A 436 14.56 -21.92 -12.79
N GLY A 437 13.58 -22.31 -11.98
CA GLY A 437 13.70 -22.53 -10.53
C GLY A 437 14.06 -21.26 -9.74
N ILE A 438 13.73 -20.09 -10.28
CA ILE A 438 13.95 -18.78 -9.64
C ILE A 438 12.64 -18.12 -9.19
N TYR A 439 11.53 -18.82 -9.34
CA TYR A 439 10.23 -18.42 -8.81
C TYR A 439 9.54 -19.64 -8.20
N TRP A 440 8.75 -19.42 -7.16
CA TRP A 440 8.10 -20.50 -6.43
C TRP A 440 6.96 -21.16 -7.24
N ASP A 441 6.68 -22.43 -6.95
CA ASP A 441 5.52 -23.13 -7.53
C ASP A 441 4.22 -22.77 -6.79
N ASP A 442 4.34 -22.50 -5.48
CA ASP A 442 3.26 -22.04 -4.62
C ASP A 442 3.81 -21.13 -3.50
N TYR A 443 2.90 -20.46 -2.79
CA TYR A 443 3.23 -19.70 -1.60
C TYR A 443 3.97 -20.58 -0.57
N ALA A 444 4.96 -20.01 0.11
CA ALA A 444 5.74 -20.76 1.10
C ALA A 444 4.90 -21.23 2.29
N VAL A 445 3.87 -20.46 2.65
CA VAL A 445 2.86 -20.76 3.67
C VAL A 445 1.48 -20.40 3.09
N PRO A 446 0.85 -21.28 2.30
CA PRO A 446 -0.46 -21.00 1.72
C PRO A 446 -1.49 -20.68 2.81
N GLY A 447 -2.24 -19.58 2.64
CA GLY A 447 -3.18 -19.07 3.64
C GLY A 447 -2.52 -18.45 4.89
N GLY A 448 -1.19 -18.41 4.97
CA GLY A 448 -0.43 -17.79 6.05
C GLY A 448 -0.39 -16.27 5.94
N THR A 449 0.19 -15.63 6.94
CA THR A 449 0.38 -14.18 6.95
C THR A 449 1.34 -13.74 5.84
N MET A 450 1.28 -12.45 5.47
CA MET A 450 2.19 -11.86 4.50
C MET A 450 3.64 -12.08 4.92
N ARG A 451 3.94 -11.90 6.21
CA ARG A 451 5.30 -12.00 6.73
C ARG A 451 5.87 -13.43 6.66
N GLU A 452 5.05 -14.45 6.92
CA GLU A 452 5.44 -15.85 6.76
C GLU A 452 5.80 -16.18 5.31
N ASN A 453 4.97 -15.75 4.36
CA ASN A 453 5.23 -15.92 2.92
C ASN A 453 6.42 -15.08 2.44
N PHE A 454 6.53 -13.86 2.94
CA PHE A 454 7.60 -12.94 2.59
C PHE A 454 8.96 -13.51 2.98
N TYR A 455 9.13 -14.02 4.21
CA TYR A 455 10.39 -14.62 4.65
C TYR A 455 10.51 -16.12 4.34
N ALA A 456 9.49 -16.74 3.75
CA ALA A 456 9.38 -18.18 3.56
C ALA A 456 9.65 -18.96 4.87
N LYS A 457 9.08 -18.47 5.98
CA LYS A 457 9.34 -18.98 7.33
C LYS A 457 8.02 -19.14 8.10
N PRO A 458 7.46 -20.36 8.17
CA PRO A 458 6.25 -20.64 8.95
C PRO A 458 6.38 -20.16 10.40
N GLY A 459 5.34 -19.54 10.93
CA GLY A 459 5.29 -18.98 12.29
C GLY A 459 5.96 -17.61 12.44
N GLN A 460 6.61 -17.06 11.41
CA GLN A 460 7.15 -15.69 11.43
C GLN A 460 6.05 -14.64 11.19
N CYS A 461 5.00 -14.65 12.00
CA CYS A 461 3.86 -13.75 11.83
C CYS A 461 4.17 -12.32 12.31
N HIS A 462 5.07 -12.16 13.29
CA HIS A 462 5.45 -10.88 13.87
C HIS A 462 6.80 -10.38 13.34
N LEU A 463 7.08 -9.08 13.54
CA LEU A 463 8.38 -8.49 13.25
C LEU A 463 9.52 -9.27 13.94
N PRO A 464 10.68 -9.43 13.27
CA PRO A 464 11.88 -10.01 13.88
C PRO A 464 12.31 -9.28 15.16
N ASP A 465 12.97 -9.99 16.07
CA ASP A 465 13.32 -9.45 17.40
C ASP A 465 14.36 -8.31 17.35
N ASP A 466 15.12 -8.22 16.26
CA ASP A 466 16.08 -7.15 15.98
C ASP A 466 15.43 -5.85 15.47
N HIS A 467 14.12 -5.86 15.16
CA HIS A 467 13.42 -4.70 14.66
C HIS A 467 13.16 -3.68 15.78
N PRO A 468 13.35 -2.37 15.58
CA PRO A 468 13.23 -1.35 16.64
C PRO A 468 11.87 -1.31 17.32
N SER A 469 10.81 -1.85 16.72
CA SER A 469 9.49 -1.93 17.36
C SER A 469 9.43 -2.86 18.57
N THR A 470 10.38 -3.79 18.71
CA THR A 470 10.36 -4.84 19.73
C THR A 470 10.52 -4.28 21.14
N GLN A 471 11.22 -3.15 21.28
CA GLN A 471 11.35 -2.41 22.55
C GLN A 471 10.00 -1.90 23.10
N PHE A 472 8.96 -1.84 22.26
CA PHE A 472 7.62 -1.41 22.65
C PHE A 472 6.66 -2.57 22.93
N ARG A 473 7.11 -3.83 22.86
CA ARG A 473 6.34 -4.96 23.38
C ARG A 473 6.22 -4.78 24.89
N TRP A 474 5.02 -5.00 25.45
CA TRP A 474 4.81 -4.86 26.89
C TRP A 474 5.81 -5.67 27.74
N ASN A 475 6.11 -6.90 27.32
CA ASN A 475 7.07 -7.79 28.00
C ASN A 475 8.54 -7.54 27.60
N ALA A 476 8.86 -6.48 26.85
CA ALA A 476 10.24 -6.16 26.52
C ALA A 476 11.00 -5.74 27.79
N PRO A 477 12.27 -6.14 27.97
CA PRO A 477 13.11 -5.61 29.04
C PRO A 477 13.17 -4.08 28.87
N THR A 478 12.57 -3.34 29.80
CA THR A 478 12.44 -1.89 29.70
C THR A 478 13.80 -1.23 29.87
N SER A 479 14.42 -0.79 28.77
CA SER A 479 15.41 0.28 28.85
C SER A 479 14.64 1.60 28.79
N LYS A 480 14.57 2.27 29.94
CA LYS A 480 13.86 3.52 30.27
C LYS A 480 12.44 3.34 30.81
N THR A 481 12.31 3.76 32.06
CA THR A 481 11.10 3.94 32.86
C THR A 481 10.00 4.64 32.08
N VAL A 482 8.98 3.89 31.68
CA VAL A 482 7.63 4.41 31.47
C VAL A 482 6.97 4.28 32.84
N GLU A 483 6.74 5.40 33.54
CA GLU A 483 5.89 5.38 34.73
C GLU A 483 4.48 4.92 34.32
N ASP A 484 3.94 3.94 35.04
CA ASP A 484 2.56 3.47 34.87
C ASP A 484 1.59 4.59 35.28
N PRO A 485 0.93 5.29 34.33
CA PRO A 485 0.04 6.40 34.68
C PRO A 485 -1.29 5.90 35.27
N LEU A 486 -1.49 4.57 35.38
CA LEU A 486 -2.62 3.95 36.07
C LEU A 486 -2.32 3.61 37.53
N GLU A 487 -1.12 3.94 38.03
CA GLU A 487 -0.82 3.99 39.46
C GLU A 487 -1.66 5.12 40.11
N GLY A 488 -2.94 4.82 40.35
CA GLY A 488 -3.96 5.77 40.83
C GLY A 488 -5.34 5.64 40.15
N PHE A 489 -5.42 4.98 38.99
CA PHE A 489 -6.70 4.74 38.27
C PHE A 489 -7.21 3.29 38.35
N ARG A 490 -6.57 2.45 39.17
CA ARG A 490 -7.18 1.16 39.56
C ARG A 490 -8.52 1.48 40.21
N TRP A 491 -9.60 0.97 39.63
CA TRP A 491 -10.93 1.04 40.23
C TRP A 491 -10.87 0.35 41.60
N ASN A 492 -10.71 1.15 42.66
CA ASN A 492 -11.06 0.73 43.99
C ASN A 492 -12.59 0.72 44.01
N SER A 493 -13.18 -0.48 43.86
CA SER A 493 -14.60 -0.66 44.15
C SER A 493 -14.90 0.04 45.48
N PRO A 494 -15.81 1.02 45.53
CA PRO A 494 -16.29 1.53 46.79
C PRO A 494 -16.77 0.32 47.59
N LYS A 495 -16.44 0.23 48.89
CA LYS A 495 -17.09 -0.74 49.78
C LYS A 495 -18.60 -0.58 49.55
N VAL A 496 -19.21 -1.57 48.92
CA VAL A 496 -20.64 -1.58 48.65
C VAL A 496 -21.31 -1.52 50.02
N ALA A 497 -22.00 -0.41 50.30
CA ALA A 497 -22.89 -0.36 51.45
C ALA A 497 -23.93 -1.46 51.26
N GLU A 498 -24.20 -2.24 52.30
CA GLU A 498 -25.16 -3.34 52.24
C GLU A 498 -26.48 -2.84 51.63
N PRO A 499 -27.05 -3.56 50.65
CA PRO A 499 -28.30 -3.14 50.02
C PRO A 499 -29.41 -3.10 51.08
N ALA A 500 -30.18 -2.01 51.08
CA ALA A 500 -31.39 -1.92 51.88
C ALA A 500 -32.33 -3.09 51.52
N PRO A 501 -33.03 -3.69 52.50
CA PRO A 501 -33.92 -4.82 52.22
C PRO A 501 -35.01 -4.44 51.21
N ALA A 502 -35.26 -5.34 50.26
CA ALA A 502 -36.22 -5.14 49.19
C ALA A 502 -37.64 -4.92 49.75
N ASP A 503 -38.35 -3.95 49.18
CA ASP A 503 -39.76 -3.73 49.46
C ASP A 503 -40.57 -4.88 48.82
N PRO A 504 -41.27 -5.72 49.61
CA PRO A 504 -42.03 -6.85 49.09
C PRO A 504 -43.22 -6.46 48.20
N SER A 505 -43.62 -5.19 48.21
CA SER A 505 -44.75 -4.66 47.42
C SER A 505 -44.34 -4.13 46.04
N ASP A 506 -43.04 -3.99 45.75
CA ASP A 506 -42.52 -3.53 44.46
C ASP A 506 -41.58 -4.59 43.83
N PRO A 507 -42.05 -5.36 42.83
CA PRO A 507 -41.27 -6.39 42.15
C PRO A 507 -40.07 -5.85 41.35
N LEU A 508 -39.91 -4.52 41.25
CA LEU A 508 -38.80 -3.86 40.56
C LEU A 508 -37.86 -3.09 41.52
N SER A 509 -38.07 -3.16 42.84
CA SER A 509 -37.28 -2.42 43.83
C SER A 509 -35.78 -2.77 43.81
N GLY A 510 -35.43 -4.00 43.43
CA GLY A 510 -34.04 -4.47 43.31
C GLY A 510 -33.29 -4.01 42.04
N TYR A 511 -33.94 -3.34 41.09
CA TYR A 511 -33.37 -3.07 39.76
C TYR A 511 -33.19 -1.58 39.42
N ARG A 512 -33.44 -0.65 40.35
CA ARG A 512 -33.32 0.80 40.07
C ARG A 512 -31.97 1.37 40.50
N TRP A 513 -31.11 1.68 39.53
CA TRP A 513 -30.00 2.61 39.71
C TRP A 513 -30.53 4.06 39.66
N LYS A 514 -30.33 4.85 40.72
CA LYS A 514 -30.62 6.30 40.72
C LYS A 514 -29.41 7.07 40.17
N SER A 515 -29.54 7.66 38.98
CA SER A 515 -28.58 8.62 38.42
C SER A 515 -28.82 10.04 38.99
N PRO A 516 -27.79 10.86 39.30
CA PRO A 516 -27.95 12.12 40.03
C PRO A 516 -28.07 13.38 39.15
N VAL A 517 -28.65 13.33 37.94
CA VAL A 517 -28.86 14.55 37.12
C VAL A 517 -30.19 14.49 36.34
N PRO A 518 -31.10 15.47 36.48
CA PRO A 518 -32.32 15.55 35.66
C PRO A 518 -32.07 16.38 34.39
N LEU A 519 -32.33 15.80 33.20
CA LEU A 519 -32.51 16.53 31.94
C LEU A 519 -34.02 16.74 31.70
N PRO A 520 -34.47 17.90 31.16
CA PRO A 520 -35.88 18.13 30.89
C PRO A 520 -36.33 17.38 29.63
N LEU A 521 -37.37 16.56 29.78
CA LEU A 521 -38.06 15.86 28.70
C LEU A 521 -39.01 16.81 27.97
N SER A 522 -38.73 17.15 26.71
CA SER A 522 -39.73 17.68 25.79
C SER A 522 -40.40 16.53 25.04
N LYS A 523 -41.73 16.58 24.97
CA LYS A 523 -42.62 15.59 24.34
C LYS A 523 -42.52 15.57 22.80
N THR A 524 -42.90 14.39 22.26
CA THR A 524 -43.32 14.04 20.88
C THR A 524 -42.27 14.04 19.77
N VAL A 525 -41.82 12.83 19.41
CA VAL A 525 -41.47 12.43 18.02
C VAL A 525 -42.06 11.04 17.80
N GLU A 526 -42.90 10.88 16.78
CA GLU A 526 -43.41 9.56 16.33
C GLU A 526 -42.25 8.70 15.79
N ASP A 527 -42.34 7.39 16.00
CA ASP A 527 -41.36 6.41 15.51
C ASP A 527 -41.37 6.35 13.96
N PRO A 528 -40.32 6.82 13.27
CA PRO A 528 -40.27 6.85 11.81
C PRO A 528 -40.09 5.46 11.17
N LEU A 529 -39.98 4.39 11.98
CA LEU A 529 -39.74 3.02 11.50
C LEU A 529 -40.95 2.08 11.70
N LYS A 530 -42.09 2.61 12.13
CA LYS A 530 -43.33 1.85 12.34
C LYS A 530 -43.96 1.46 10.98
N GLY A 531 -43.48 0.38 10.37
CA GLY A 531 -44.05 -0.18 9.13
C GLY A 531 -43.07 -0.89 8.19
N PHE A 532 -41.75 -0.79 8.40
CA PHE A 532 -40.78 -1.45 7.54
C PHE A 532 -40.58 -2.92 7.94
N ARG A 533 -41.03 -3.85 7.09
CA ARG A 533 -40.63 -5.26 7.12
C ARG A 533 -39.61 -5.52 6.01
N TRP A 534 -38.43 -6.02 6.37
CA TRP A 534 -37.46 -6.57 5.44
C TRP A 534 -37.96 -7.92 4.90
N ASN A 535 -38.23 -8.00 3.60
CA ASN A 535 -38.38 -9.27 2.89
C ASN A 535 -37.09 -9.57 2.13
N SER A 536 -36.36 -10.61 2.54
CA SER A 536 -35.19 -11.11 1.78
C SER A 536 -35.66 -11.77 0.48
N PRO A 537 -35.14 -11.39 -0.70
CA PRO A 537 -35.40 -12.15 -1.92
C PRO A 537 -34.64 -13.48 -1.91
N LYS A 538 -35.27 -14.53 -2.44
CA LYS A 538 -34.63 -15.83 -2.72
C LYS A 538 -33.54 -15.64 -3.78
N VAL A 539 -32.35 -16.17 -3.52
CA VAL A 539 -31.22 -16.20 -4.47
C VAL A 539 -31.43 -17.35 -5.47
N GLU A 540 -31.59 -17.03 -6.75
CA GLU A 540 -31.46 -18.02 -7.84
C GLU A 540 -30.01 -18.05 -8.39
N LYS A 541 -29.57 -19.21 -8.88
CA LYS A 541 -28.19 -19.47 -9.34
C LYS A 541 -27.76 -18.53 -10.48
N PRO A 542 -26.46 -18.16 -10.58
CA PRO A 542 -25.95 -17.32 -11.65
C PRO A 542 -26.01 -17.99 -13.05
N ALA A 543 -26.23 -17.19 -14.08
CA ALA A 543 -26.24 -17.60 -15.49
C ALA A 543 -24.81 -17.89 -16.02
N PRO A 544 -24.65 -18.71 -17.08
CA PRO A 544 -23.33 -19.04 -17.64
C PRO A 544 -22.62 -17.83 -18.27
N ALA A 545 -21.28 -17.84 -18.21
CA ALA A 545 -20.40 -16.75 -18.65
C ALA A 545 -20.44 -16.51 -20.17
N ASP A 546 -20.34 -15.25 -20.57
CA ASP A 546 -20.23 -14.80 -21.97
C ASP A 546 -18.76 -14.90 -22.44
N PRO A 547 -18.45 -15.67 -23.50
CA PRO A 547 -17.08 -15.83 -24.00
C PRO A 547 -16.46 -14.53 -24.57
N SER A 548 -17.27 -13.52 -24.90
CA SER A 548 -16.81 -12.24 -25.47
C SER A 548 -16.50 -11.17 -24.42
N ASP A 549 -16.89 -11.39 -23.17
CA ASP A 549 -16.65 -10.52 -22.03
C ASP A 549 -15.92 -11.31 -20.93
N PRO A 550 -14.58 -11.17 -20.80
CA PRO A 550 -13.78 -11.92 -19.83
C PRO A 550 -14.13 -11.61 -18.37
N LEU A 551 -14.98 -10.61 -18.10
CA LEU A 551 -15.46 -10.25 -16.77
C LEU A 551 -16.91 -10.67 -16.52
N SER A 552 -17.59 -11.26 -17.51
CA SER A 552 -19.00 -11.64 -17.41
C SER A 552 -19.29 -12.65 -16.30
N GLY A 553 -18.35 -13.55 -16.01
CA GLY A 553 -18.44 -14.51 -14.91
C GLY A 553 -18.36 -13.90 -13.51
N TYR A 554 -18.10 -12.59 -13.37
CA TYR A 554 -17.93 -11.91 -12.09
C TYR A 554 -19.02 -10.89 -11.77
N ARG A 555 -20.06 -10.75 -12.62
CA ARG A 555 -21.15 -9.79 -12.40
C ARG A 555 -22.24 -10.38 -11.49
N TRP A 556 -22.61 -9.64 -10.45
CA TRP A 556 -23.87 -9.86 -9.72
C TRP A 556 -24.96 -8.96 -10.34
N LYS A 557 -26.03 -9.54 -10.89
CA LYS A 557 -27.21 -8.74 -11.26
C LYS A 557 -28.00 -8.40 -10.00
N SER A 558 -27.94 -7.15 -9.53
CA SER A 558 -28.96 -6.64 -8.61
C SER A 558 -30.19 -6.25 -9.44
N LEU A 559 -31.22 -7.09 -9.46
CA LEU A 559 -32.54 -6.69 -9.95
C LEU A 559 -33.24 -5.88 -8.84
N VAL A 560 -33.02 -4.57 -8.85
CA VAL A 560 -33.90 -3.63 -8.15
C VAL A 560 -34.83 -3.05 -9.21
N SER A 561 -36.00 -3.66 -9.41
CA SER A 561 -37.10 -3.00 -10.09
C SER A 561 -37.89 -2.21 -9.06
N VAL A 562 -37.67 -0.90 -8.98
CA VAL A 562 -38.64 -0.01 -8.33
C VAL A 562 -39.75 0.24 -9.34
N LYS A 563 -40.94 -0.33 -9.11
CA LYS A 563 -42.16 0.22 -9.71
C LYS A 563 -42.50 1.48 -8.93
N VAL A 564 -42.53 2.62 -9.64
CA VAL A 564 -42.98 3.92 -9.13
C VAL A 564 -44.45 3.85 -8.74
#